data_AF-A0A2D4HK12-F1
#
_entry.id   AF-A0A2D4HK12-F1
#
_cell.length_a   1.000
_cell.length_b   1.000
_cell.length_c   1.000
_cell.angle_alpha   90.00
_cell.angle_beta   90.00
_cell.angle_gamma   90.00
#
_symmetry.space_group_name_H-M   'P 1'
#
loop_
_entity.id
_entity.type
_entity.pdbx_description
1 polymer ?
#
loop_
_entity_poly.entity_id
_entity_poly.type
_entity_poly.pdbx_seq_one_letter_code
_entity_poly.pdbx_strand_id
1 'polypeptide(L)'
;EETFVFCCWKSAEIKEHLQNSKWCCPTSPNVVRFVISDLYRSLGDVLRDVDAKSLVRSDFILVSGDVVSNINISTALQEHRTRRKLEKNVSVMTMIFQECSPGHRGRCPEDDIILVMDSVTKRVLHYQRTQGLKHFGFPMSLFQSNVEEVQVRNDLLDCHISLCSPQVAELFTDNFDYQTRDDFVRGLLVNEEVLG
;
A
#
# COMPACT_ATOMS: atom_id res chain seq x y z
N GLU A 1 0.92 -16.43 13.17
CA GLU A 1 1.01 -15.20 12.36
C GLU A 1 2.46 -14.74 12.39
N GLU A 2 2.97 -14.18 11.31
CA GLU A 2 4.37 -13.77 11.22
C GLU A 2 4.46 -12.36 10.66
N THR A 3 5.47 -11.60 11.12
CA THR A 3 5.78 -10.26 10.62
C THR A 3 7.23 -10.22 10.18
N PHE A 4 7.47 -9.73 8.97
CA PHE A 4 8.81 -9.52 8.44
C PHE A 4 9.19 -8.06 8.59
N VAL A 5 10.23 -7.80 9.37
CA VAL A 5 10.77 -6.46 9.59
C VAL A 5 12.01 -6.32 8.73
N PHE A 6 11.90 -5.45 7.73
CA PHE A 6 12.99 -5.13 6.81
C PHE A 6 13.75 -3.91 7.33
N CYS A 7 15.05 -4.04 7.52
CA CYS A 7 15.92 -2.95 7.98
C CYS A 7 17.17 -2.86 7.13
N CYS A 8 17.56 -1.63 6.78
CA CYS A 8 18.79 -1.33 6.07
C CYS A 8 19.72 -0.50 6.98
N TRP A 9 19.43 0.80 7.10
CA TRP A 9 20.24 1.69 7.92
C TRP A 9 20.07 1.42 9.42
N LYS A 10 21.19 1.39 10.16
CA LYS A 10 21.25 1.13 11.62
C LYS A 10 20.48 -0.14 12.04
N SER A 11 20.47 -1.15 11.17
CA SER A 11 19.73 -2.41 11.37
C SER A 11 20.10 -3.14 12.66
N ALA A 12 21.36 -3.07 13.10
CA ALA A 12 21.82 -3.65 14.36
C ALA A 12 21.13 -3.02 15.59
N GLU A 13 21.08 -1.68 15.66
CA GLU A 13 20.42 -0.94 16.75
C GLU A 13 18.91 -1.24 16.79
N ILE A 14 18.27 -1.27 15.62
CA ILE A 14 16.83 -1.58 15.50
C ILE A 14 16.54 -3.01 15.97
N LYS A 15 17.36 -3.97 15.54
CA LYS A 15 17.22 -5.37 15.92
C LYS A 15 17.38 -5.55 17.43
N GLU A 16 18.41 -4.96 18.03
CA GLU A 16 18.63 -5.02 19.48
C GLU A 16 17.43 -4.43 20.25
N HIS A 17 16.93 -3.27 19.82
CA HIS A 17 15.77 -2.62 20.43
C HIS A 17 14.53 -3.52 20.40
N LEU A 18 14.22 -4.11 19.24
CA LEU A 18 13.04 -4.97 19.08
C LEU A 18 13.20 -6.33 19.77
N GLN A 19 14.41 -6.88 19.84
CA GLN A 19 14.69 -8.12 20.58
C GLN A 19 14.41 -8.00 22.07
N ASN A 20 14.66 -6.83 22.65
CA ASN A 20 14.35 -6.53 24.06
C ASN A 20 12.87 -6.18 24.30
N SER A 21 12.05 -6.15 23.24
CA SER A 21 10.64 -5.80 23.33
C SER A 21 9.73 -7.01 23.59
N LYS A 22 8.48 -6.73 23.97
CA LYS A 22 7.44 -7.76 24.16
C LYS A 22 7.17 -8.63 22.92
N TRP A 23 7.50 -8.14 21.72
CA TRP A 23 7.17 -8.79 20.45
C TRP A 23 8.12 -9.95 20.11
N CYS A 24 9.33 -9.95 20.66
CA CYS A 24 10.30 -11.03 20.50
C CYS A 24 10.29 -12.03 21.66
N CYS A 25 9.38 -11.88 22.63
CA CYS A 25 9.20 -12.86 23.69
C CYS A 25 8.57 -14.16 23.15
N PRO A 26 8.95 -15.34 23.66
CA PRO A 26 8.36 -16.62 23.24
C PRO A 26 6.84 -16.73 23.42
N THR A 27 6.26 -15.90 24.29
CA THR A 27 4.82 -15.83 24.57
C THR A 27 4.06 -14.94 23.60
N SER A 28 4.73 -14.24 22.68
CA SER A 28 4.09 -13.37 21.69
C SER A 28 3.29 -14.21 20.68
N PRO A 29 2.03 -13.85 20.36
CA PRO A 29 1.25 -14.55 19.34
C PRO A 29 1.76 -14.32 17.91
N ASN A 30 2.55 -13.26 17.71
CA ASN A 30 3.09 -12.86 16.41
C ASN A 30 4.62 -13.03 16.41
N VAL A 31 5.13 -13.83 15.48
CA VAL A 31 6.57 -14.09 15.33
C VAL A 31 7.20 -13.04 14.43
N VAL A 32 8.12 -12.27 14.98
CA VAL A 32 8.87 -11.24 14.24
C VAL A 32 10.14 -11.85 13.63
N ARG A 33 10.29 -11.72 12.30
CA ARG A 33 11.48 -12.13 11.55
C ARG A 33 12.18 -10.91 10.99
N PHE A 34 13.48 -10.80 11.25
CA PHE A 34 14.29 -9.70 10.74
C PHE A 34 14.93 -10.08 9.42
N VAL A 35 14.78 -9.23 8.41
CA VAL A 35 15.50 -9.33 7.14
C VAL A 35 16.35 -8.07 7.00
N ILE A 36 17.66 -8.26 7.01
CA ILE A 36 18.63 -7.16 7.01
C ILE A 36 19.42 -7.22 5.72
N SER A 37 19.50 -6.09 5.03
CA SER A 37 20.36 -5.91 3.86
C SER A 37 20.73 -4.44 3.72
N ASP A 38 22.01 -4.16 3.48
CA ASP A 38 22.51 -2.81 3.21
C ASP A 38 22.22 -2.37 1.76
N LEU A 39 21.64 -3.28 0.95
CA LEU A 39 21.33 -3.04 -0.46
C LEU A 39 19.96 -2.38 -0.67
N TYR A 40 19.05 -2.43 0.31
CA TYR A 40 17.73 -1.83 0.14
C TYR A 40 17.83 -0.31 0.09
N ARG A 41 17.37 0.30 -1.01
CA ARG A 41 17.29 1.76 -1.17
C ARG A 41 15.85 2.25 -1.31
N SER A 42 14.92 1.36 -1.63
CA SER A 42 13.51 1.68 -1.81
C SER A 42 12.57 0.58 -1.31
N LEU A 43 11.28 0.90 -1.26
CA LEU A 43 10.24 -0.10 -0.99
C LEU A 43 10.22 -1.18 -2.08
N GLY A 44 10.46 -0.79 -3.34
CA GLY A 44 10.53 -1.72 -4.45
C GLY A 44 11.61 -2.78 -4.25
N ASP A 45 12.80 -2.39 -3.78
CA ASP A 45 13.88 -3.35 -3.50
C ASP A 45 13.49 -4.38 -2.43
N VAL A 46 12.76 -3.93 -1.41
CA VAL A 46 12.24 -4.81 -0.35
C VAL A 46 11.24 -5.81 -0.91
N LEU A 47 10.28 -5.35 -1.72
CA LEU A 47 9.25 -6.23 -2.28
C LEU A 47 9.81 -7.21 -3.32
N ARG A 48 10.83 -6.82 -4.08
CA ARG A 48 11.58 -7.73 -4.97
C ARG A 48 12.30 -8.83 -4.18
N ASP A 49 12.90 -8.48 -3.05
CA ASP A 49 13.58 -9.47 -2.20
C ASP A 49 12.57 -10.39 -1.47
N VAL A 50 11.39 -9.86 -1.12
CA VAL A 50 10.25 -10.66 -0.63
C VAL A 50 9.84 -11.73 -1.65
N ASP A 51 9.74 -11.35 -2.92
CA ASP A 51 9.42 -12.25 -4.04
C ASP A 51 10.53 -13.28 -4.27
N ALA A 52 11.78 -12.82 -4.38
CA ALA A 52 12.96 -13.67 -4.60
C ALA A 52 13.16 -14.73 -3.50
N LYS A 53 12.82 -14.40 -2.26
CA LYS A 53 12.86 -15.33 -1.11
C LYS A 53 11.54 -16.07 -0.88
N SER A 54 10.50 -15.76 -1.66
CA SER A 54 9.14 -16.30 -1.55
C SER A 54 8.60 -16.26 -0.11
N LEU A 55 8.79 -15.13 0.57
CA LEU A 55 8.46 -14.97 1.99
C LEU A 55 6.95 -14.93 2.24
N VAL A 56 6.18 -14.43 1.27
CA VAL A 56 4.72 -14.30 1.34
C VAL A 56 4.06 -15.24 0.33
N ARG A 57 3.09 -16.05 0.78
CA ARG A 57 2.36 -17.02 -0.05
C ARG A 57 0.86 -16.72 -0.15
N SER A 58 0.39 -15.77 0.64
CA SER A 58 -1.02 -15.36 0.73
C SER A 58 -1.11 -13.85 0.86
N ASP A 59 -2.33 -13.32 0.83
CA ASP A 59 -2.57 -11.91 1.10
C ASP A 59 -1.86 -11.48 2.39
N PHE A 60 -1.15 -10.36 2.32
CA PHE A 60 -0.32 -9.81 3.39
C PHE A 60 -0.61 -8.33 3.59
N ILE A 61 -0.22 -7.82 4.75
CA ILE A 61 -0.35 -6.40 5.09
C ILE A 61 0.99 -5.74 4.84
N LEU A 62 1.00 -4.72 4.00
CA LEU A 62 2.14 -3.84 3.78
C LEU A 62 1.97 -2.58 4.63
N VAL A 63 2.97 -2.30 5.46
CA VAL A 63 2.97 -1.15 6.38
C VAL A 63 4.38 -0.59 6.52
N SER A 64 4.48 0.74 6.63
CA SER A 64 5.75 1.41 6.97
C SER A 64 6.05 1.30 8.47
N GLY A 65 7.33 1.35 8.86
CA GLY A 65 7.75 1.14 10.26
C GLY A 65 7.36 2.23 11.25
N ASP A 66 6.85 3.36 10.75
CA ASP A 66 6.51 4.59 11.47
C ASP A 66 5.01 4.86 11.54
N VAL A 67 4.16 3.90 11.14
CA VAL A 67 2.71 4.05 11.16
C VAL A 67 2.14 3.92 12.58
N VAL A 68 1.30 4.87 12.96
CA VAL A 68 0.53 4.85 14.20
C VAL A 68 -0.96 4.72 13.87
N SER A 69 -1.57 3.60 14.24
CA SER A 69 -2.99 3.34 13.96
C SER A 69 -3.62 2.41 14.99
N ASN A 70 -4.93 2.53 15.17
CA ASN A 70 -5.78 1.64 15.96
C ASN A 70 -6.95 1.07 15.14
N ILE A 71 -6.90 1.17 13.81
CA ILE A 71 -7.98 0.73 12.91
C ILE A 71 -8.09 -0.80 12.92
N ASN A 72 -9.30 -1.31 13.06
CA ASN A 72 -9.56 -2.73 12.89
C ASN A 72 -9.71 -3.05 11.39
N ILE A 73 -8.67 -3.64 10.81
CA ILE A 73 -8.61 -3.97 9.38
C ILE A 73 -9.30 -5.30 9.00
N SER A 74 -9.91 -6.01 9.97
CA SER A 74 -10.49 -7.34 9.72
C SER A 74 -11.58 -7.31 8.65
N THR A 75 -12.45 -6.29 8.69
CA THR A 75 -13.51 -6.10 7.69
C THR A 75 -12.92 -5.83 6.30
N ALA A 76 -11.96 -4.91 6.22
CA ALA A 76 -11.27 -4.58 4.97
C ALA A 76 -10.54 -5.81 4.36
N LEU A 77 -9.97 -6.66 5.20
CA LEU A 77 -9.34 -7.92 4.79
C LEU A 77 -10.34 -8.93 4.24
N GLN A 78 -11.51 -9.05 4.87
CA GLN A 78 -12.57 -9.92 4.38
C GLN A 78 -13.12 -9.43 3.04
N GLU A 79 -13.33 -8.13 2.89
CA GLU A 79 -13.74 -7.52 1.63
C GLU A 79 -12.71 -7.72 0.53
N HIS A 80 -11.43 -7.49 0.82
CA HIS A 80 -10.32 -7.72 -0.12
C HIS A 80 -10.31 -9.17 -0.62
N ARG A 81 -10.40 -10.14 0.30
CA ARG A 81 -10.48 -11.58 -0.05
C ARG A 81 -11.71 -11.92 -0.86
N THR A 82 -12.85 -11.30 -0.56
CA THR A 82 -14.11 -11.54 -1.29
C THR A 82 -14.02 -11.01 -2.71
N ARG A 83 -13.52 -9.78 -2.90
CA ARG A 83 -13.26 -9.20 -4.23
C ARG A 83 -12.31 -10.08 -5.05
N ARG A 84 -11.18 -10.50 -4.47
CA ARG A 84 -10.22 -11.39 -5.14
C ARG A 84 -10.87 -12.70 -5.61
N LYS A 85 -11.75 -13.29 -4.81
CA LYS A 85 -12.48 -14.52 -5.20
C LYS A 85 -13.47 -14.28 -6.35
N LEU A 86 -14.21 -13.18 -6.31
CA LEU A 86 -15.21 -12.85 -7.33
C LEU A 86 -14.58 -12.47 -8.67
N GLU A 87 -13.51 -11.69 -8.62
CA GLU A 87 -12.84 -11.12 -9.80
C GLU A 87 -11.64 -11.96 -10.26
N LYS A 88 -11.58 -13.25 -9.91
CA LYS A 88 -10.50 -14.17 -10.33
C LYS A 88 -9.08 -13.61 -10.09
N ASN A 89 -8.86 -13.01 -8.92
CA ASN A 89 -7.59 -12.44 -8.48
C ASN A 89 -7.12 -11.17 -9.21
N VAL A 90 -7.99 -10.45 -9.91
CA VAL A 90 -7.65 -9.16 -10.54
C VAL A 90 -7.32 -8.08 -9.50
N SER A 91 -8.05 -8.02 -8.38
CA SER A 91 -7.76 -7.04 -7.31
C SER A 91 -6.45 -7.34 -6.57
N VAL A 92 -5.36 -6.64 -6.90
CA VAL A 92 -4.02 -6.88 -6.32
C VAL A 92 -3.75 -6.13 -5.01
N MET A 93 -4.33 -4.94 -4.83
CA MET A 93 -4.07 -4.09 -3.67
C MET A 93 -5.36 -3.40 -3.19
N THR A 94 -5.53 -3.28 -1.88
CA THR A 94 -6.58 -2.46 -1.25
C THR A 94 -5.91 -1.50 -0.27
N MET A 95 -5.98 -0.21 -0.57
CA MET A 95 -5.38 0.87 0.22
C MET A 95 -6.36 1.35 1.29
N ILE A 96 -5.88 1.56 2.50
CA ILE A 96 -6.71 2.03 3.62
C ILE A 96 -6.47 3.53 3.81
N PHE A 97 -7.56 4.28 3.76
CA PHE A 97 -7.58 5.72 4.01
C PHE A 97 -8.45 6.05 5.22
N GLN A 98 -8.17 7.19 5.85
CA GLN A 98 -9.00 7.75 6.91
C GLN A 98 -9.68 9.03 6.41
N GLU A 99 -10.98 9.17 6.64
CA GLU A 99 -11.68 10.43 6.35
C GLU A 99 -11.18 11.54 7.28
N CYS A 100 -10.73 12.63 6.68
CA CYS A 100 -10.08 13.75 7.34
C CYS A 100 -10.20 15.01 6.48
N SER A 101 -10.76 16.09 7.02
CA SER A 101 -10.99 17.32 6.27
C SER A 101 -9.69 17.93 5.69
N PRO A 102 -9.72 18.51 4.49
CA PRO A 102 -8.61 19.31 3.98
C PRO A 102 -8.21 20.41 4.98
N GLY A 103 -6.91 20.59 5.22
CA GLY A 103 -6.39 21.57 6.19
C GLY A 103 -6.42 21.13 7.66
N HIS A 104 -6.82 19.88 7.95
CA HIS A 104 -6.66 19.32 9.30
C HIS A 104 -5.18 19.23 9.68
N ARG A 105 -4.83 19.56 10.93
CA ARG A 105 -3.43 19.60 11.41
C ARG A 105 -2.70 18.26 11.35
N GLY A 106 -3.45 17.16 11.33
CA GLY A 106 -2.91 15.81 11.17
C GLY A 106 -2.55 15.44 9.73
N ARG A 107 -2.90 16.28 8.74
CA ARG A 107 -2.50 16.09 7.34
C ARG A 107 -1.19 16.83 7.09
N CYS A 108 -0.22 16.13 6.53
CA CYS A 108 1.03 16.69 6.03
C CYS A 108 0.78 17.19 4.59
N PRO A 109 1.00 18.48 4.27
CA PRO A 109 0.81 19.00 2.91
C PRO A 109 1.63 18.25 1.84
N GLU A 110 2.79 17.72 2.20
CA GLU A 110 3.68 16.98 1.31
C GLU A 110 3.16 15.57 0.99
N ASP A 111 2.37 14.98 1.90
CA ASP A 111 1.71 13.67 1.74
C ASP A 111 0.21 13.80 1.41
N ASP A 112 -0.26 15.01 1.13
CA ASP A 112 -1.65 15.27 0.80
C ASP A 112 -1.96 14.69 -0.58
N ILE A 113 -3.07 13.95 -0.70
CA ILE A 113 -3.44 13.20 -1.90
C ILE A 113 -4.83 13.56 -2.40
N ILE A 114 -5.01 13.45 -3.70
CA ILE A 114 -6.29 13.45 -4.38
C ILE A 114 -6.52 12.06 -4.97
N LEU A 115 -7.67 11.49 -4.62
CA LEU A 115 -8.11 10.20 -5.08
C LEU A 115 -9.34 10.38 -5.97
N VAL A 116 -9.37 9.70 -7.11
CA VAL A 116 -10.62 9.50 -7.87
C VAL A 116 -10.94 8.02 -7.81
N MET A 117 -12.19 7.71 -7.49
CA MET A 117 -12.65 6.34 -7.32
C MET A 117 -14.06 6.15 -7.83
N ASP A 118 -14.42 4.91 -8.12
CA ASP A 118 -15.81 4.52 -8.32
C ASP A 118 -16.52 4.45 -6.96
N SER A 119 -17.60 5.20 -6.80
CA SER A 119 -18.40 5.25 -5.57
C SER A 119 -19.07 3.91 -5.26
N VAL A 120 -19.40 3.10 -6.26
CA VAL A 120 -20.12 1.83 -6.08
C VAL A 120 -19.13 0.71 -5.74
N THR A 121 -18.14 0.47 -6.60
CA THR A 121 -17.17 -0.63 -6.40
C THR A 121 -16.04 -0.28 -5.41
N LYS A 122 -15.88 1.01 -5.09
CA LYS A 122 -14.77 1.55 -4.29
C LYS A 122 -13.39 1.31 -4.92
N ARG A 123 -13.32 1.06 -6.24
CA ARG A 123 -12.07 0.93 -6.99
C ARG A 123 -11.41 2.29 -7.19
N VAL A 124 -10.10 2.36 -6.98
CA VAL A 124 -9.30 3.55 -7.29
C VAL A 124 -9.11 3.64 -8.80
N LEU A 125 -9.39 4.81 -9.37
CA LEU A 125 -9.27 5.12 -10.80
C LEU A 125 -8.14 6.11 -11.06
N HIS A 126 -7.91 7.04 -10.13
CA HIS A 126 -6.80 7.99 -10.20
C HIS A 126 -6.23 8.23 -8.81
N TYR A 127 -4.91 8.36 -8.73
CA TYR A 127 -4.20 8.64 -7.49
C TYR A 127 -3.04 9.61 -7.76
N GLN A 128 -3.08 10.77 -7.11
CA GLN A 128 -2.08 11.82 -7.29
C GLN A 128 -1.80 12.53 -5.96
N ARG A 129 -0.51 12.80 -5.67
CA ARG A 129 -0.12 13.71 -4.59
C ARG A 129 -0.33 15.16 -5.00
N THR A 130 -0.79 16.00 -4.08
CA THR A 130 -1.03 17.42 -4.38
C THR A 130 0.26 18.18 -4.61
N GLN A 131 1.30 17.93 -3.79
CA GLN A 131 2.62 18.59 -3.87
C GLN A 131 2.54 20.11 -4.02
N GLY A 132 1.55 20.76 -3.39
CA GLY A 132 1.34 22.21 -3.47
C GLY A 132 0.75 22.71 -4.80
N LEU A 133 0.32 21.81 -5.69
CA LEU A 133 -0.41 22.17 -6.91
C LEU A 133 -1.79 22.76 -6.56
N LYS A 134 -2.21 23.75 -7.35
CA LYS A 134 -3.53 24.39 -7.23
C LYS A 134 -4.55 23.90 -8.25
N HIS A 135 -4.07 23.27 -9.33
CA HIS A 135 -4.89 22.77 -10.42
C HIS A 135 -4.52 21.31 -10.67
N PHE A 136 -5.55 20.48 -10.83
CA PHE A 136 -5.42 19.04 -11.05
C PHE A 136 -6.06 18.69 -12.38
N GLY A 137 -5.29 18.02 -13.23
CA GLY A 137 -5.76 17.51 -14.51
C GLY A 137 -6.14 16.05 -14.35
N PHE A 138 -7.36 15.70 -14.73
CA PHE A 138 -7.82 14.31 -14.71
C PHE A 138 -7.99 13.80 -16.14
N PRO A 139 -7.53 12.57 -16.45
CA PRO A 139 -7.70 12.02 -17.77
C PRO A 139 -9.17 11.69 -18.04
N MET A 140 -9.61 11.85 -19.29
CA MET A 140 -11.00 11.60 -19.68
C MET A 140 -11.38 10.11 -19.64
N SER A 141 -10.38 9.22 -19.64
CA SER A 141 -10.52 7.77 -19.43
C SER A 141 -11.26 7.42 -18.14
N LEU A 142 -11.21 8.27 -17.11
CA LEU A 142 -11.92 8.05 -15.86
C LEU A 142 -13.45 8.00 -16.02
N PHE A 143 -13.98 8.56 -17.11
CA PHE A 143 -15.41 8.63 -17.41
C PHE A 143 -15.86 7.60 -18.46
N GLN A 144 -15.12 6.51 -18.61
CA GLN A 144 -15.49 5.39 -19.49
C GLN A 144 -16.77 4.68 -19.00
N SER A 145 -17.45 3.98 -19.91
CA SER A 145 -18.78 3.39 -19.69
C SER A 145 -18.84 2.26 -18.65
N ASN A 146 -17.68 1.75 -18.21
CA ASN A 146 -17.54 0.72 -17.19
C ASN A 146 -17.53 1.28 -15.76
N VAL A 147 -17.54 2.62 -15.60
CA VAL A 147 -17.63 3.28 -14.30
C VAL A 147 -19.02 3.89 -14.14
N GLU A 148 -19.72 3.51 -13.07
CA GLU A 148 -21.08 4.01 -12.81
C GLU A 148 -21.07 5.41 -12.20
N GLU A 149 -20.31 5.62 -11.12
CA GLU A 149 -20.27 6.89 -10.41
C GLU A 149 -18.83 7.28 -10.03
N VAL A 150 -18.28 8.28 -10.73
CA VAL A 150 -16.95 8.82 -10.45
C VAL A 150 -17.01 9.81 -9.30
N GLN A 151 -16.26 9.54 -8.22
CA GLN A 151 -16.13 10.42 -7.07
C GLN A 151 -14.68 10.91 -6.91
N VAL A 152 -14.51 12.24 -6.84
CA VAL A 152 -13.23 12.88 -6.50
C VAL A 152 -13.20 13.17 -5.00
N ARG A 153 -12.18 12.66 -4.30
CA ARG A 153 -12.00 12.76 -2.85
C ARG A 153 -10.68 13.47 -2.52
N ASN A 154 -10.77 14.56 -1.77
CA ASN A 154 -9.63 15.30 -1.19
C ASN A 154 -9.66 15.30 0.36
N ASP A 155 -10.60 14.56 0.93
CA ASP A 155 -10.86 14.43 2.36
C ASP A 155 -10.36 13.07 2.89
N LEU A 156 -9.41 12.44 2.19
CA LEU A 156 -8.82 11.16 2.57
C LEU A 156 -7.36 11.33 2.97
N LEU A 157 -7.01 10.93 4.19
CA LEU A 157 -5.64 10.83 4.69
C LEU A 157 -5.11 9.43 4.40
N ASP A 158 -3.93 9.35 3.80
CA ASP A 158 -3.27 8.08 3.52
C ASP A 158 -2.61 7.52 4.79
N CYS A 159 -3.08 6.35 5.24
CA CYS A 159 -2.58 5.72 6.45
C CYS A 159 -1.30 4.91 6.22
N HIS A 160 -0.85 4.76 4.96
CA HIS A 160 0.25 3.88 4.57
C HIS A 160 0.07 2.41 5.02
N ILE A 161 -1.19 1.97 5.13
CA ILE A 161 -1.56 0.58 5.37
C ILE A 161 -2.25 0.07 4.11
N SER A 162 -1.64 -0.92 3.47
CA SER A 162 -2.17 -1.54 2.26
C SER A 162 -2.31 -3.05 2.46
N LEU A 163 -3.45 -3.59 2.06
CA LEU A 163 -3.67 -5.03 1.94
C LEU A 163 -3.26 -5.44 0.53
N CYS A 164 -2.30 -6.36 0.43
CA CYS A 164 -1.67 -6.73 -0.83
C CYS A 164 -1.83 -8.23 -1.07
N SER A 165 -2.01 -8.61 -2.33
CA SER A 165 -1.78 -9.98 -2.76
C SER A 165 -0.29 -10.23 -3.01
N PRO A 166 0.16 -11.50 -3.06
CA PRO A 166 1.53 -11.85 -3.45
C PRO A 166 1.94 -11.29 -4.82
N GLN A 167 0.98 -11.11 -5.73
CA GLN A 167 1.21 -10.55 -7.08
C GLN A 167 1.79 -9.13 -7.04
N VAL A 168 1.57 -8.38 -5.96
CA VAL A 168 2.22 -7.06 -5.81
C VAL A 168 3.74 -7.23 -5.84
N ALA A 169 4.28 -8.22 -5.13
CA ALA A 169 5.73 -8.46 -5.10
C ALA A 169 6.27 -8.88 -6.49
N GLU A 170 5.54 -9.77 -7.18
CA GLU A 170 5.83 -10.19 -8.57
C GLU A 170 5.86 -8.97 -9.52
N LEU A 171 4.86 -8.09 -9.44
CA LEU A 171 4.79 -6.88 -10.29
C LEU A 171 5.94 -5.91 -10.02
N PHE A 172 6.44 -5.81 -8.78
CA PHE A 172 7.66 -5.04 -8.48
C PHE A 172 8.91 -5.69 -9.07
N THR A 173 8.97 -7.02 -9.14
CA THR A 173 10.04 -7.76 -9.80
C THR A 173 10.03 -7.53 -11.32
N ASP A 174 8.84 -7.55 -11.93
CA ASP A 174 8.69 -7.31 -13.37
C ASP A 174 8.95 -5.85 -13.78
N ASN A 175 8.72 -4.89 -12.87
CA ASN A 175 8.84 -3.45 -13.13
C ASN A 175 9.90 -2.83 -12.20
N PHE A 176 11.16 -2.80 -12.67
CA PHE A 176 12.31 -2.31 -11.90
C PHE A 176 12.28 -0.81 -11.60
N ASP A 177 11.53 -0.03 -12.38
CA ASP A 177 11.34 1.41 -12.22
C ASP A 177 10.43 1.77 -11.04
N TYR A 178 9.61 0.84 -10.54
CA TYR A 178 8.79 1.08 -9.36
C TYR A 178 9.66 1.10 -8.09
N GLN A 179 9.85 2.28 -7.52
CA GLN A 179 10.65 2.48 -6.30
C GLN A 179 9.77 2.61 -5.06
N THR A 180 8.61 3.28 -5.19
CA THR A 180 7.69 3.55 -4.09
C THR A 180 6.31 2.95 -4.33
N ARG A 181 5.46 2.94 -3.30
CA ARG A 181 4.05 2.53 -3.41
C ARG A 181 3.30 3.40 -4.43
N ASP A 182 3.60 4.69 -4.44
CA ASP A 182 2.94 5.66 -5.32
C ASP A 182 3.33 5.47 -6.78
N ASP A 183 4.58 5.09 -7.07
CA ASP A 183 5.02 4.75 -8.42
C ASP A 183 4.27 3.51 -8.93
N PHE A 184 4.17 2.49 -8.08
CA PHE A 184 3.42 1.27 -8.38
C PHE A 184 1.95 1.54 -8.66
N VAL A 185 1.26 2.29 -7.78
CA VAL A 185 -0.17 2.59 -7.95
C VAL A 185 -0.40 3.39 -9.23
N ARG A 186 0.41 4.43 -9.49
CA ARG A 186 0.29 5.21 -10.74
C ARG A 186 0.57 4.36 -11.98
N GLY A 187 1.61 3.54 -11.93
CA GLY A 187 1.98 2.66 -13.03
C GLY A 187 0.88 1.65 -13.36
N LEU A 188 0.26 1.06 -12.34
CA LEU A 188 -0.84 0.11 -12.53
C LEU A 188 -2.07 0.78 -13.14
N LEU A 189 -2.46 1.96 -12.66
CA LEU A 189 -3.62 2.69 -13.18
C LEU A 189 -3.43 3.10 -14.64
N VAL A 190 -2.23 3.55 -15.04
CA VAL A 190 -1.93 3.90 -16.44
C VAL A 190 -1.88 2.65 -17.31
N ASN A 191 -1.31 1.55 -16.83
CA ASN A 191 -1.23 0.31 -17.61
C ASN A 191 -2.60 -0.31 -17.88
N GLU A 192 -3.54 -0.24 -16.94
CA GLU A 192 -4.92 -0.65 -17.17
C GLU A 192 -5.62 0.21 -18.24
N GLU A 193 -5.36 1.52 -18.29
CA GLU A 193 -5.88 2.38 -19.37
C GLU A 193 -5.37 1.95 -20.76
N VAL A 194 -4.13 1.44 -20.83
CA VAL A 194 -3.50 0.99 -22.08
C VAL A 194 -3.97 -0.41 -22.48
N LEU A 195 -4.22 -1.29 -21.51
CA LEU A 195 -4.57 -2.69 -21.74
C LEU A 195 -6.06 -2.93 -21.98
N GLY A 196 -6.96 -2.02 -21.55
CA GLY A 196 -8.39 -2.01 -21.88
C GLY A 196 -9.22 -3.09 -21.19
#